data_AF-A0A0V8TA65-F1
#
_entry.id   AF-A0A0V8TA65-F1
#
_cell.length_a   1.000
_cell.length_b   1.000
_cell.length_c   1.000
_cell.angle_alpha   90.00
_cell.angle_beta   90.00
_cell.angle_gamma   90.00
#
_symmetry.space_group_name_H-M   'P 1'
#
loop_
_entity.id
_entity.type
_entity.pdbx_description
1 polymer ?
#
loop_
_entity_poly.entity_id
_entity_poly.type
_entity_poly.pdbx_seq_one_letter_code
_entity_poly.pdbx_strand_id
1 'polypeptide(L)'
;MLVLTRRVGESVVIGDDVVVTVLEVRADGVRLGIDAPRHVRVHRSEVLDAVREANAAAAQADAADATAAAALRDLLPGHRPAAGRDPAAPADPATPDAGATPRG
;
A
#
# COMPACT_ATOMS: atom_id res chain seq x y z
N MET A 1 -9.09 -19.25 8.91
CA MET A 1 -7.93 -20.06 8.48
C MET A 1 -8.44 -21.25 7.71
N LEU A 2 -8.02 -21.44 6.46
CA LEU A 2 -8.36 -22.60 5.62
C LEU A 2 -7.11 -23.48 5.49
N VAL A 3 -7.24 -24.79 5.68
CA VAL A 3 -6.11 -25.73 5.63
C VAL A 3 -6.31 -26.68 4.45
N LEU A 4 -5.33 -26.72 3.56
CA LEU A 4 -5.33 -27.57 2.38
C LEU A 4 -4.03 -28.37 2.33
N THR A 5 -4.14 -29.68 2.21
CA THR A 5 -2.97 -30.55 2.01
C THR A 5 -2.72 -30.69 0.52
N ARG A 6 -1.55 -30.23 0.07
CA ARG A 6 -1.10 -30.33 -1.33
C ARG A 6 0.17 -31.15 -1.43
N ARG A 7 0.30 -31.90 -2.53
CA ARG A 7 1.53 -32.62 -2.88
C ARG A 7 2.42 -31.75 -3.78
N VAL A 8 3.67 -32.16 -3.95
CA VAL A 8 4.60 -31.53 -4.89
C VAL A 8 4.00 -31.56 -6.30
N GLY A 9 3.99 -30.40 -6.96
CA GLY A 9 3.39 -30.21 -8.28
C GLY A 9 1.92 -29.78 -8.26
N GLU A 10 1.25 -29.81 -7.11
CA GLU A 10 -0.12 -29.31 -7.00
C GLU A 10 -0.14 -27.80 -6.69
N SER A 11 -1.22 -27.15 -7.12
CA SER A 11 -1.44 -25.72 -6.95
C SER A 11 -2.78 -25.40 -6.29
N VAL A 12 -2.83 -24.25 -5.64
CA VAL A 12 -4.01 -23.66 -4.99
C VAL A 12 -4.24 -22.29 -5.61
N VAL A 13 -5.47 -22.02 -5.99
CA VAL A 13 -5.88 -20.71 -6.52
C VAL A 13 -6.56 -19.92 -5.41
N ILE A 14 -6.16 -18.65 -5.24
CA ILE A 14 -6.71 -17.72 -4.26
C ILE A 14 -7.32 -16.54 -5.02
N GLY A 15 -8.62 -16.32 -4.85
CA GLY A 15 -9.36 -15.34 -5.66
C GLY A 15 -9.40 -15.80 -7.11
N ASP A 16 -9.22 -14.86 -8.04
CA ASP A 16 -9.27 -15.13 -9.48
C ASP A 16 -7.88 -15.17 -10.14
N ASP A 17 -6.87 -14.51 -9.54
CA ASP A 17 -5.59 -14.25 -10.22
C ASP A 17 -4.34 -14.77 -9.48
N VAL A 18 -4.46 -15.30 -8.26
CA VAL A 18 -3.28 -15.75 -7.49
C VAL A 18 -3.19 -17.27 -7.50
N VAL A 19 -2.08 -17.80 -7.99
CA VAL A 19 -1.81 -19.25 -8.02
C VAL A 19 -0.59 -19.56 -7.17
N VAL A 20 -0.77 -20.42 -6.17
CA VAL A 20 0.30 -20.90 -5.30
C VAL A 20 0.60 -22.35 -5.64
N THR A 21 1.81 -22.64 -6.10
CA THR A 21 2.26 -23.97 -6.52
C THR A 21 3.32 -24.52 -5.56
N VAL A 22 3.17 -25.77 -5.14
CA VAL A 22 4.19 -26.46 -4.33
C VAL A 22 5.26 -27.01 -5.28
N LEU A 23 6.43 -26.40 -5.31
CA LEU A 23 7.52 -26.79 -6.22
C LEU A 23 8.35 -27.95 -5.67
N GLU A 24 8.67 -27.92 -4.38
CA GLU A 24 9.48 -28.96 -3.73
C GLU A 24 9.22 -28.95 -2.22
N VAL A 25 9.27 -30.12 -1.59
CA VAL A 25 9.21 -30.26 -0.14
C VAL A 25 10.51 -30.89 0.32
N ARG A 26 11.26 -30.17 1.16
CA ARG A 26 12.47 -30.66 1.84
C ARG A 26 12.17 -30.84 3.32
N ALA A 27 13.08 -31.50 4.03
CA ALA A 27 12.93 -31.75 5.47
C ALA A 27 12.93 -30.45 6.31
N ASP A 28 13.54 -29.38 5.81
CA ASP A 28 13.71 -28.09 6.47
C ASP A 28 12.80 -26.97 5.92
N GLY A 29 12.22 -27.16 4.73
CA GLY A 29 11.49 -26.10 4.07
C GLY A 29 10.71 -26.55 2.84
N VAL A 30 9.72 -25.74 2.48
CA VAL A 30 8.89 -25.93 1.30
C VAL A 30 9.18 -24.82 0.31
N ARG A 31 9.45 -25.19 -0.94
CA ARG A 31 9.58 -24.23 -2.03
C ARG A 31 8.19 -23.98 -2.61
N LEU A 32 7.71 -22.76 -2.44
CA LEU A 32 6.43 -22.30 -3.00
C LEU A 32 6.71 -21.38 -4.19
N GLY A 33 6.07 -21.66 -5.31
CA GLY A 33 5.92 -20.73 -6.42
C GLY A 33 4.65 -19.92 -6.20
N ILE A 34 4.72 -18.61 -6.29
CA ILE A 34 3.55 -17.73 -6.21
C ILE A 34 3.50 -16.97 -7.53
N ASP A 35 2.47 -17.26 -8.32
CA ASP A 35 2.12 -16.49 -9.49
C ASP A 35 1.01 -15.53 -9.09
N ALA A 36 1.27 -14.24 -9.25
CA ALA A 36 0.34 -13.19 -8.88
C ALA A 36 0.52 -12.00 -9.83
N PRO A 37 -0.58 -11.35 -10.22
CA PRO A 37 -0.53 -10.18 -11.10
C PRO A 37 0.14 -9.00 -10.40
N ARG A 38 0.63 -8.04 -11.19
CA ARG A 38 1.42 -6.87 -10.70
C ARG A 38 0.70 -6.01 -9.66
N HIS A 39 -0.63 -6.08 -9.59
CA HIS A 39 -1.42 -5.34 -8.62
C HIS A 39 -1.41 -5.99 -7.21
N VAL A 40 -1.09 -7.28 -7.12
CA VAL A 40 -0.96 -8.01 -5.85
C VAL A 40 0.51 -8.02 -5.43
N ARG A 41 0.81 -7.35 -4.31
CA ARG A 41 2.16 -7.36 -3.72
C ARG A 41 2.38 -8.64 -2.94
N VAL A 42 3.34 -9.44 -3.38
CA VAL A 42 3.79 -10.65 -2.68
C VAL A 42 4.95 -10.28 -1.77
N HIS A 43 4.77 -10.48 -0.47
CA HIS A 43 5.79 -10.21 0.54
C HIS A 43 6.02 -11.46 1.39
N ARG A 44 7.25 -11.60 1.87
CA ARG A 44 7.57 -12.54 2.94
C ARG A 44 7.02 -12.00 4.25
N SER A 45 6.34 -12.83 5.04
CA SER A 45 5.64 -12.40 6.26
C SER A 45 6.56 -11.63 7.21
N GLU A 46 7.80 -12.10 7.37
CA GLU A 46 8.80 -11.47 8.25
C GLU A 46 9.25 -10.07 7.80
N VAL A 47 9.16 -9.76 6.50
CA VAL A 47 9.54 -8.44 5.97
C VAL A 47 8.41 -7.43 6.16
N LEU A 48 7.16 -7.89 6.12
CA LEU A 48 5.99 -7.02 6.25
C LEU A 48 5.88 -6.43 7.66
N ASP A 49 6.23 -7.21 8.68
CA ASP A 49 6.18 -6.78 10.08
C ASP A 49 7.23 -5.71 10.37
N ALA A 50 8.46 -5.89 9.86
CA ALA A 50 9.53 -4.90 9.99
C ALA A 50 9.18 -3.55 9.32
N VAL A 51 8.55 -3.59 8.14
CA VAL A 51 8.14 -2.36 7.42
C VAL A 51 6.96 -1.67 8.09
N ARG A 52 6.01 -2.42 8.66
CA ARG A 52 4.88 -1.85 9.41
C ARG A 52 5.36 -1.16 10.68
N GLU A 53 6.29 -1.78 11.40
CA GLU A 53 6.87 -1.20 12.62
C GLU A 53 7.70 0.05 12.32
N ALA A 54 8.53 0.00 11.26
CA ALA A 54 9.29 1.17 10.81
C ALA A 54 8.39 2.34 10.35
N ASN A 55 7.30 2.05 9.63
CA ASN A 55 6.34 3.09 9.21
C ASN A 55 5.57 3.67 10.40
N ALA A 56 5.23 2.86 11.40
CA ALA A 56 4.60 3.34 12.62
C ALA A 56 5.54 4.25 13.44
N ALA A 57 6.83 3.90 13.51
CA ALA A 57 7.83 4.73 14.17
C ALA A 57 8.08 6.06 13.42
N ALA A 58 8.13 6.03 12.08
CA ALA A 58 8.29 7.23 11.25
C ALA A 58 7.09 8.19 11.38
N ALA A 59 5.86 7.65 11.39
CA ALA A 59 4.65 8.46 11.59
C ALA A 59 4.59 9.14 12.98
N GLN A 60 5.23 8.58 14.01
CA GLN A 60 5.34 9.22 15.32
C GLN A 60 6.47 10.27 15.38
N ALA A 61 7.54 10.10 14.60
CA ALA A 61 8.61 11.09 14.50
C ALA A 61 8.12 12.39 13.83
N ASP A 62 7.27 12.29 12.80
CA ASP A 62 6.69 13.46 12.12
C ASP A 62 5.82 14.34 13.04
N ALA A 63 5.18 13.78 14.07
CA ALA A 63 4.39 14.54 15.02
C ALA A 63 5.25 15.41 15.96
N ALA A 64 6.46 14.94 16.31
CA ALA A 64 7.42 15.71 17.10
C ALA A 64 8.11 16.79 16.23
N ASP A 65 8.41 16.47 14.97
CA ASP A 65 9.01 17.40 14.01
C ASP A 65 8.05 18.50 13.53
N ALA A 66 6.73 18.28 13.55
CA ALA A 66 5.75 19.31 13.22
C ALA A 66 5.80 20.52 14.19
N THR A 67 6.02 20.28 15.49
CA THR A 67 6.22 21.32 16.50
C THR A 67 7.55 22.05 16.36
N ALA A 68 8.63 21.31 16.05
CA ALA A 68 9.95 21.90 15.82
C ALA A 68 9.98 22.74 14.53
N ALA A 69 9.33 22.27 13.46
CA ALA A 69 9.20 22.98 12.19
C ALA A 69 8.31 24.23 12.32
N ALA A 70 7.28 24.21 13.19
CA ALA A 70 6.49 25.41 13.49
C ALA A 70 7.31 26.47 14.24
N ALA A 71 8.05 26.08 15.27
CA ALA A 71 8.91 26.99 16.02
C ALA A 71 10.05 27.58 15.15
N LEU A 72 10.60 26.80 14.22
CA LEU A 72 11.63 27.28 13.30
C LEU A 72 11.07 28.26 12.25
N ARG A 73 9.82 28.06 11.79
CA ARG A 73 9.13 28.99 10.89
C ARG A 73 8.92 30.37 11.52
N ASP A 74 8.67 30.44 12.82
CA ASP A 74 8.47 31.70 13.54
C ASP A 74 9.77 32.49 13.77
N LEU A 75 10.92 31.83 13.74
CA LEU A 75 12.24 32.46 13.95
C LEU A 75 12.92 32.93 12.65
N LEU A 76 12.35 32.61 11.48
CA LEU A 76 12.90 32.99 10.17
C LEU A 76 12.53 34.44 9.81
N PRO A 77 13.51 35.36 9.67
CA PRO A 77 13.24 36.74 9.27
C PRO A 77 12.73 36.78 7.83
N GLY A 78 11.48 37.23 7.63
CA GLY A 78 10.86 37.40 6.31
C GLY A 78 9.62 36.54 6.05
N HIS A 79 9.21 35.68 6.98
CA HIS A 79 7.96 34.92 6.82
C HIS A 79 6.74 35.80 7.11
N ARG A 80 6.15 36.40 6.07
CA ARG A 80 4.79 36.94 6.16
C ARG A 80 3.82 35.75 6.16
N PRO A 81 2.98 35.58 7.19
CA PRO A 81 1.96 34.52 7.16
C PRO A 81 1.02 34.83 5.98
N ALA A 82 0.86 33.85 5.09
CA ALA A 82 -0.17 33.91 4.04
C ALA A 82 -1.54 33.81 4.74
N ALA A 83 -2.15 34.96 5.00
CA ALA A 83 -3.54 35.03 5.42
C ALA A 83 -4.43 34.45 4.31
N GLY A 84 -5.24 33.45 4.66
CA GLY A 84 -6.43 33.07 3.91
C GLY A 84 -6.21 32.14 2.72
N ARG A 85 -6.19 30.84 2.97
CA ARG A 85 -6.82 29.88 2.05
C ARG A 85 -7.53 28.84 2.90
N ASP A 86 -8.85 28.98 3.01
CA ASP A 86 -9.72 27.93 3.51
C ASP A 86 -9.39 26.62 2.76
N PRO A 87 -9.34 25.47 3.44
CA PRO A 87 -9.30 24.18 2.77
C PRO A 87 -10.66 23.97 2.09
N ALA A 88 -10.81 24.50 0.88
CA ALA A 88 -11.92 24.20 0.00
C ALA A 88 -11.91 22.70 -0.30
N ALA A 89 -12.96 22.04 0.22
CA ALA A 89 -13.65 20.82 -0.21
C ALA A 89 -12.83 19.68 -0.85
N PRO A 90 -12.99 18.42 -0.38
CA PRO A 90 -12.47 17.26 -1.10
C PRO A 90 -13.18 17.16 -2.46
N ALA A 91 -12.39 17.22 -3.54
CA ALA A 91 -12.86 16.92 -4.88
C ALA A 91 -13.02 15.41 -5.04
N ASP A 92 -14.27 14.97 -5.26
CA ASP A 92 -14.61 13.62 -5.71
C ASP A 92 -13.92 13.31 -7.05
N PRO A 93 -13.27 12.14 -7.23
CA PRO A 93 -12.85 11.66 -8.53
C PRO A 93 -13.92 10.72 -9.09
N ALA A 94 -14.85 11.22 -9.89
CA ALA A 94 -15.83 10.38 -10.58
C ALA A 94 -15.99 10.77 -12.06
N THR A 95 -15.37 9.92 -12.89
CA THR A 95 -15.82 9.42 -14.20
C THR A 95 -15.78 10.37 -15.41
N PRO A 96 -14.87 10.15 -16.38
CA PRO A 96 -15.06 10.61 -17.74
C PRO A 96 -15.90 9.61 -18.56
N ASP A 97 -16.71 10.19 -19.44
CA ASP A 97 -17.18 9.67 -20.73
C ASP A 97 -18.45 8.78 -20.80
N ALA A 98 -19.46 9.27 -21.51
CA ALA A 98 -20.39 8.48 -22.34
C ALA A 98 -21.35 9.38 -23.17
N GLY A 99 -20.99 9.60 -24.44
CA GLY A 99 -21.89 9.42 -25.60
C GLY A 99 -23.12 10.31 -25.75
N ALA A 100 -22.96 11.48 -26.37
CA ALA A 100 -24.06 12.19 -27.02
C ALA A 100 -24.43 11.49 -28.35
N THR A 101 -25.70 11.10 -28.45
CA THR A 101 -26.38 10.53 -29.61
C THR A 101 -26.35 11.47 -30.82
N PRO A 102 -26.23 10.98 -32.08
CA PRO A 102 -26.42 11.82 -33.25
C PRO A 102 -27.92 12.01 -33.53
N ARG A 103 -28.33 13.26 -33.77
CA ARG A 103 -29.55 13.60 -34.52
C ARG A 103 -29.11 14.30 -35.81
N GLY A 104 -29.54 13.76 -36.94
CA GLY A 104 -29.31 14.28 -38.29
C GLY A 104 -29.45 13.18 -39.31
#